data_AF-A0A9J9FST3-F1
#
_entry.id   AF-A0A9J9FST3-F1
#
_cell.length_a   1.000
_cell.length_b   1.000
_cell.length_c   1.000
_cell.angle_alpha   90.00
_cell.angle_beta   90.00
_cell.angle_gamma   90.00
#
_symmetry.space_group_name_H-M   'P 1'
#
loop_
_entity.id
_entity.type
_entity.pdbx_description
1 polymer ?
#
loop_
_entity_poly.entity_id
_entity_poly.type
_entity_poly.pdbx_seq_one_letter_code
_entity_poly.pdbx_strand_id
1 'polypeptide(L)' 'MCGYMGDIYLDIPYDKDLPLYQELEAYLQYSDDRMRFDNVMFRYIPLELAMENAEQDEPGFLDNM' A
#
# COMPACT_ATOMS: atom_id res chain seq x y z
N MET A 1 -17.99 3.96 2.47
CA MET A 1 -16.67 3.95 1.82
C MET A 1 -16.07 5.33 1.92
N CYS A 2 -14.82 5.45 2.39
CA CYS A 2 -14.04 6.65 2.12
C CYS A 2 -13.49 6.50 0.70
N GLY A 3 -13.50 7.56 -0.12
CA GLY A 3 -12.97 7.52 -1.48
C GLY A 3 -11.47 7.21 -1.53
N TYR A 4 -10.91 7.11 -2.74
CA TYR A 4 -9.48 6.90 -2.97
C TYR A 4 -8.62 7.89 -2.15
N MET A 5 -7.70 7.38 -1.34
CA MET A 5 -6.85 8.21 -0.46
C MET A 5 -5.42 8.41 -0.99
N GLY A 6 -5.13 8.02 -2.23
CA GLY A 6 -3.76 7.99 -2.75
C GLY A 6 -3.04 6.67 -2.50
N ASP A 7 -3.79 5.58 -2.32
CA ASP A 7 -3.23 4.25 -2.09
C ASP A 7 -2.47 3.74 -3.34
N ILE A 8 -1.37 3.03 -3.11
CA ILE A 8 -0.55 2.40 -4.15
C ILE A 8 -0.37 0.93 -3.77
N TYR A 9 -0.76 0.02 -4.66
CA TYR A 9 -0.62 -1.42 -4.48
C TYR A 9 0.50 -1.96 -5.37
N LEU A 10 1.31 -2.86 -4.82
CA LEU A 10 2.36 -3.58 -5.55
C LEU A 10 2.03 -5.06 -5.51
N ASP A 11 1.69 -5.65 -6.65
CA ASP A 11 1.40 -7.08 -6.79
C ASP A 11 2.71 -7.88 -6.89
N ILE A 12 3.38 -8.02 -5.75
CA ILE A 12 4.58 -8.83 -5.60
C ILE A 12 4.47 -9.69 -4.34
N PRO A 13 5.15 -10.85 -4.29
CA PRO A 13 5.22 -11.64 -3.08
C PRO A 13 5.80 -10.83 -1.92
N TYR A 14 5.24 -11.02 -0.73
CA TYR A 14 5.80 -10.41 0.46
C TYR A 14 7.12 -11.06 0.84
N ASP A 15 8.19 -10.27 0.85
CA ASP A 15 9.54 -10.72 1.19
C ASP A 15 10.25 -9.67 2.05
N LYS A 16 10.54 -10.02 3.31
CA LYS A 16 11.27 -9.15 4.26
C LYS A 16 12.77 -9.09 3.98
N ASP A 17 13.31 -10.06 3.25
CA ASP A 17 14.72 -10.13 2.91
C ASP A 17 15.02 -9.36 1.61
N LEU A 18 13.99 -8.87 0.92
CA LEU A 18 14.15 -8.03 -0.27
C LEU A 18 14.81 -6.70 0.09
N PRO A 19 16.00 -6.37 -0.47
CA PRO A 19 16.72 -5.16 -0.08
C PRO A 19 15.93 -3.86 -0.31
N LEU A 20 15.13 -3.80 -1.39
CA LEU A 20 14.28 -2.65 -1.67
C LEU A 20 13.13 -2.50 -0.67
N TYR A 21 12.60 -3.61 -0.15
CA TYR A 21 11.58 -3.57 0.90
C TYR A 21 12.19 -2.98 2.18
N GLN A 22 13.37 -3.45 2.57
CA GLN A 22 14.10 -2.95 3.74
C GLN A 22 14.47 -1.46 3.60
N GLU A 23 14.89 -1.03 2.41
CA GLU A 23 15.17 0.38 2.13
C GLU A 23 13.92 1.25 2.27
N LEU A 24 12.79 0.81 1.70
CA LEU A 24 11.52 1.53 1.80
C LEU A 24 10.99 1.54 3.25
N GLU A 25 11.05 0.42 3.95
CA GLU A 25 10.68 0.30 5.36
C GLU A 25 11.54 1.24 6.21
N ALA A 26 12.86 1.21 6.04
CA ALA A 26 13.79 2.11 6.72
C ALA A 26 13.63 3.58 6.30
N TYR A 27 13.03 3.88 5.15
CA TYR A 27 12.66 5.24 4.77
C TYR A 27 11.37 5.70 5.47
N LEU A 28 10.37 4.82 5.56
CA LEU A 28 9.04 5.12 6.08
C LEU A 28 8.92 4.98 7.60
N GLN A 29 9.76 4.18 8.25
CA GLN A 29 9.69 3.85 9.68
C GLN A 29 10.96 4.25 10.45
N TYR A 30 10.79 4.51 11.74
CA TYR A 30 11.87 4.54 12.71
C TYR A 30 12.24 3.11 13.14
N SER A 31 13.37 2.97 13.82
CA SER A 31 13.83 1.66 14.35
C SER A 31 12.95 1.09 15.46
N ASP A 32 11.96 1.84 15.94
CA ASP A 32 10.95 1.42 16.91
C ASP A 32 9.58 1.16 16.26
N ASP A 33 9.57 0.92 14.95
CA ASP A 33 8.41 0.61 14.10
C ASP A 33 7.38 1.75 13.95
N ARG A 34 7.63 2.93 14.55
CA ARG A 34 6.76 4.09 14.33
C ARG A 34 6.95 4.64 12.91
N MET A 35 5.85 4.97 12.24
CA MET A 35 5.89 5.68 10.96
C MET A 35 6.50 7.07 11.11
N ARG A 36 7.29 7.50 10.12
CA ARG A 36 7.90 8.83 10.07
C ARG A 36 6.95 9.92 9.59
N PHE A 37 5.91 9.53 8.85
CA PHE A 37 4.92 10.43 8.27
C PHE A 37 3.56 10.09 8.84
N ASP A 38 2.91 11.06 9.49
CA ASP A 38 1.63 10.85 10.18
C ASP A 38 0.47 10.49 9.24
N ASN A 39 0.60 10.80 7.95
CA ASN A 39 -0.42 10.57 6.93
C ASN A 39 -0.09 9.40 5.99
N VAL A 40 0.96 8.62 6.28
CA VAL A 40 1.34 7.47 5.45
C VAL A 40 1.15 6.19 6.24
N MET A 41 0.59 5.18 5.57
CA MET A 41 0.49 3.82 6.08
C MET A 41 1.31 2.91 5.19
N PHE A 42 2.05 1.97 5.79
CA PHE A 42 2.76 0.92 5.07
C PHE A 42 2.24 -0.43 5.54
N ARG A 43 1.64 -1.21 4.62
CA ARG A 43 0.93 -2.45 4.97
C ARG A 43 1.18 -3.54 3.94
N TYR A 44 1.20 -4.77 4.43
CA TYR A 44 0.98 -5.96 3.61
C TYR A 44 -0.53 -6.24 3.57
N ILE A 45 -1.07 -6.45 2.38
CA ILE A 45 -2.47 -6.83 2.17
C ILE A 45 -2.48 -8.16 1.40
N PRO A 46 -3.12 -9.22 1.93
CA PRO A 46 -3.32 -10.46 1.18
C PRO A 46 -4.05 -10.20 -0.13
N LEU A 47 -3.69 -10.92 -1.19
CA LEU A 47 -4.26 -10.73 -2.52
C LEU A 47 -5.79 -10.83 -2.49
N GLU A 48 -6.34 -11.80 -1.77
CA GLU A 48 -7.79 -12.01 -1.66
C GLU A 48 -8.52 -10.77 -1.12
N LEU A 49 -7.90 -10.06 -0.18
CA LEU A 49 -8.46 -8.83 0.38
C LEU A 49 -8.27 -7.64 -0.56
N ALA A 50 -7.13 -7.56 -1.26
CA ALA A 50 -6.91 -6.52 -2.26
C ALA A 50 -7.92 -6.61 -3.41
N MET A 51 -8.25 -7.83 -3.84
CA MET A 51 -9.19 -8.09 -4.93
C MET A 51 -10.64 -7.70 -4.62
N GLU A 52 -11.02 -7.43 -3.37
CA GLU A 52 -12.35 -6.89 -3.05
C GLU A 52 -12.59 -5.51 -3.69
N ASN A 53 -11.52 -4.79 -4.02
CA ASN A 53 -11.58 -3.47 -4.66
C ASN A 53 -11.16 -3.51 -6.14
N ALA A 54 -11.13 -4.68 -6.79
CA ALA A 54 -10.67 -4.80 -8.18
C ALA A 54 -11.49 -3.95 -9.17
N GLU A 55 -12.76 -3.64 -8.86
CA GLU A 55 -13.57 -2.71 -9.66
C GLU A 55 -12.97 -1.30 -9.73
N GLN A 56 -12.12 -0.92 -8.78
CA GLN A 56 -11.43 0.37 -8.75
C GLN A 56 -10.33 0.50 -9.81
N ASP A 57 -9.85 -0.62 -10.35
CA ASP A 57 -8.83 -0.66 -11.40
C ASP A 57 -9.44 -0.45 -12.80
N GLU A 58 -10.77 -0.49 -12.93
CA GLU A 58 -11.45 -0.31 -14.22
C GLU A 58 -11.26 1.11 -14.77
N PRO A 59 -10.96 1.26 -16.07
CA PRO A 59 -10.83 2.58 -16.69
C PRO A 59 -12.06 3.46 -16.45
N GLY A 60 -11.84 4.66 -15.92
CA GLY A 60 -12.90 5.63 -15.64
C GLY A 60 -13.58 5.46 -14.27
N PHE A 61 -13.16 4.50 -13.43
CA PHE A 61 -13.67 4.40 -12.06
C PHE A 61 -13.46 5.71 -11.28
N LEU A 62 -12.24 6.27 -11.33
CA LEU A 62 -11.89 7.54 -10.70
C LEU A 62 -12.56 8.75 -11.34
N ASP A 63 -12.82 8.72 -12.65
CA ASP A 63 -13.46 9.83 -13.38
C ASP A 63 -14.95 9.99 -13.04
N ASN A 64 -15.56 8.95 -12.49
CA ASN A 64 -16.99 8.89 -12.15
C ASN A 64 -17.28 9.02 -10.63
N MET A 65 -16.25 9.29 -9.82
CA MET A 65 -16.35 9.46 -8.35
C MET A 65 -16.77 10.87 -7.92
#